data_AF-A0A415MAR3-F1
#
_entry.id   AF-A0A415MAR3-F1
#
_cell.length_a   1.000
_cell.length_b   1.000
_cell.length_c   1.000
_cell.angle_alpha   90.00
_cell.angle_beta   90.00
_cell.angle_gamma   90.00
#
_symmetry.space_group_name_H-M   'P 1'
#
loop_
_entity.id
_entity.type
_entity.pdbx_description
1 polymer ?
#
loop_
_entity_poly.entity_id
_entity_poly.type
_entity_poly.pdbx_seq_one_letter_code
_entity_poly.pdbx_strand_id
1 'polypeptide(L)'
;MIAYNVDFDYAFLANAGIRFKHGTIIYDPMIEFAKIYGEWNNYYGNHTYQKLTNAACYYGYNFDELAHDSLEDVKATLVVYNAIRKNCRHMCGCQRSC
;
A
#
# COMPACT_ATOMS: atom_id res chain seq x y z
N MET A 1 13.35 -0.84 3.53
CA MET A 1 12.20 -0.18 4.17
C MET A 1 10.96 -0.54 3.37
N ILE A 2 9.86 -0.87 4.05
CA ILE A 2 8.56 -1.09 3.40
C ILE A 2 7.67 0.05 3.87
N ALA A 3 7.09 0.79 2.93
CA ALA A 3 6.18 1.89 3.21
C ALA A 3 5.18 1.98 2.07
N TYR A 4 3.92 2.25 2.39
CA TYR A 4 2.86 2.37 1.41
C TYR A 4 2.70 3.84 1.04
N ASN A 5 2.90 4.20 -0.23
CA ASN A 5 2.99 5.60 -0.67
C ASN A 5 4.14 6.37 0.00
N VAL A 6 5.35 5.81 -0.11
CA VAL A 6 6.55 6.26 0.64
C VAL A 6 6.90 7.73 0.45
N ASP A 7 6.58 8.32 -0.69
CA ASP A 7 6.87 9.72 -0.98
C ASP A 7 6.14 10.66 -0.01
N PHE A 8 4.95 10.27 0.45
CA PHE A 8 4.19 11.00 1.45
C PHE A 8 4.91 11.00 2.79
N ASP A 9 5.24 9.82 3.33
CA ASP A 9 5.98 9.68 4.60
C ASP A 9 7.34 10.37 4.55
N TYR A 10 8.05 10.24 3.42
CA TYR A 10 9.36 10.85 3.26
C TYR A 10 9.31 12.38 3.36
N ALA A 11 8.27 13.03 2.83
CA ALA A 11 8.12 14.48 2.95
C ALA A 11 8.03 14.93 4.43
N PHE A 12 7.29 14.20 5.26
CA PHE A 12 7.21 14.48 6.71
C PHE A 12 8.55 14.23 7.42
N LEU A 13 9.19 13.09 7.13
CA LEU A 13 10.47 12.72 7.74
C LEU A 13 11.57 13.72 7.36
N ALA A 14 11.63 14.11 6.10
CA ALA A 14 12.60 15.10 5.63
C ALA A 14 12.38 16.47 6.30
N ASN A 15 11.12 16.88 6.49
CA ASN A 15 10.80 18.10 7.22
C ASN A 15 11.17 18.02 8.72
N ALA A 16 11.12 16.83 9.32
CA ALA A 16 11.63 16.56 10.66
C ALA A 16 13.16 16.42 10.74
N GLY A 17 13.88 16.60 9.61
CA GLY A 17 15.34 16.47 9.52
C GLY A 17 15.84 15.02 9.44
N ILE A 18 14.94 14.04 9.36
CA ILE A 18 15.28 12.63 9.19
C ILE A 18 15.53 12.37 7.72
N ARG A 19 16.75 11.92 7.40
CA ARG A 19 17.13 11.54 6.04
C ARG A 19 17.44 10.05 5.98
N PHE A 20 16.99 9.41 4.90
CA PHE A 20 17.38 8.03 4.64
C PHE A 20 18.87 7.95 4.30
N LYS A 21 19.49 6.84 4.70
CA LYS A 21 20.90 6.59 4.36
C LYS A 21 21.00 6.37 2.85
N HIS A 22 22.13 6.78 2.27
CA HIS A 22 22.42 6.43 0.89
C HIS A 22 22.38 4.90 0.71
N GLY A 23 21.71 4.44 -0.34
CA GLY A 23 21.54 3.01 -0.62
C GLY A 23 20.41 2.33 0.16
N THR A 24 19.56 3.06 0.90
CA THR A 24 18.36 2.48 1.49
C THR A 24 17.43 1.96 0.39
N ILE A 25 17.25 0.64 0.34
CA ILE A 25 16.26 0.01 -0.55
C ILE A 25 14.87 0.24 0.05
N ILE A 26 14.02 0.89 -0.73
CA ILE A 26 12.62 1.14 -0.40
C ILE A 26 11.77 0.27 -1.31
N TYR A 27 10.83 -0.46 -0.71
CA TYR A 27 9.83 -1.21 -1.43
C TYR A 27 8.45 -0.64 -1.11
N ASP A 28 7.74 -0.21 -2.14
CA ASP A 28 6.38 0.33 -2.02
C ASP A 28 5.37 -0.68 -2.60
N PRO A 29 4.60 -1.38 -1.74
CA PRO A 29 3.59 -2.33 -2.19
C PRO A 29 2.49 -1.70 -3.06
N MET A 30 2.27 -0.39 -2.98
CA MET A 30 1.23 0.32 -3.74
C MET A 30 1.42 0.17 -5.25
N ILE A 31 2.67 0.28 -5.73
CA ILE A 31 2.99 0.23 -7.16
C ILE A 31 2.70 -1.16 -7.74
N GLU A 32 3.06 -2.21 -7.01
CA GLU A 32 2.82 -3.59 -7.43
C GLU A 32 1.33 -3.94 -7.30
N PHE A 33 0.69 -3.49 -6.22
CA PHE A 33 -0.73 -3.68 -6.02
C PHE A 33 -1.59 -3.01 -7.10
N ALA A 34 -1.24 -1.81 -7.56
CA ALA A 34 -1.96 -1.13 -8.63
C ALA A 34 -2.03 -1.99 -9.91
N LYS A 35 -0.95 -2.70 -10.24
CA LYS A 35 -0.90 -3.64 -11.38
C LYS A 35 -1.76 -4.88 -11.14
N ILE A 36 -1.80 -5.38 -9.90
CA ILE A 36 -2.63 -6.53 -9.52
C ILE A 36 -4.12 -6.17 -9.55
N TYR A 37 -4.47 -4.98 -9.07
CA TYR A 37 -5.84 -4.47 -9.07
C TYR A 37 -6.33 -4.21 -10.50
N GLY A 38 -5.44 -3.76 -11.39
CA GLY A 38 -5.67 -3.75 -12.84
C GLY A 38 -6.52 -2.58 -13.34
N GLU A 39 -6.78 -1.57 -12.52
CA GLU A 39 -7.49 -0.37 -12.94
C GLU A 39 -6.57 0.51 -13.80
N TRP A 40 -6.82 0.57 -15.10
CA TRP A 40 -6.00 1.32 -16.05
C TRP A 40 -6.45 2.77 -16.19
N ASN A 41 -5.50 3.71 -16.14
CA ASN A 41 -5.72 5.13 -16.37
C ASN A 41 -5.15 5.56 -17.73
N ASN A 42 -6.04 5.79 -18.70
CA ASN A 42 -5.64 6.21 -20.06
C ASN A 42 -4.97 7.60 -20.10
N TYR A 43 -5.28 8.49 -19.16
CA TYR A 43 -4.73 9.84 -19.15
C TYR A 43 -3.25 9.84 -18.75
N TYR A 44 -2.89 9.03 -17.75
CA TYR A 44 -1.51 8.89 -17.27
C TYR A 44 -0.74 7.72 -17.90
N GLY A 45 -1.41 6.84 -18.65
CA GLY A 45 -0.80 5.67 -19.29
C GLY A 45 -0.24 4.65 -18.30
N ASN A 46 -0.87 4.53 -17.12
CA ASN A 46 -0.44 3.64 -16.04
C ASN A 46 -1.63 3.05 -15.27
N HIS A 47 -1.36 2.14 -14.33
CA HIS A 47 -2.39 1.63 -13.42
C HIS A 47 -2.64 2.62 -12.27
N THR A 48 -3.90 2.85 -11.95
CA THR A 48 -4.34 3.74 -10.86
C THR A 48 -3.89 3.18 -9.51
N TYR A 49 -3.18 4.02 -8.75
CA TYR A 49 -2.82 3.69 -7.37
C TYR A 49 -4.07 3.60 -6.50
N GLN A 50 -4.11 2.58 -5.64
CA GLN A 50 -5.23 2.32 -4.74
C GLN A 50 -4.90 2.77 -3.32
N LYS A 51 -5.94 3.17 -2.57
CA LYS A 51 -5.82 3.42 -1.12
C LYS A 51 -5.38 2.15 -0.39
N LEU A 52 -4.68 2.32 0.73
CA LEU A 52 -4.25 1.19 1.56
C LEU A 52 -5.44 0.37 2.08
N THR A 53 -6.54 1.04 2.44
CA THR A 53 -7.81 0.41 2.84
C THR A 53 -8.30 -0.57 1.76
N ASN A 54 -8.39 -0.11 0.50
CA ASN A 54 -8.78 -0.94 -0.63
C ASN A 54 -7.82 -2.13 -0.83
N ALA A 55 -6.51 -1.89 -0.71
CA ALA A 55 -5.50 -2.92 -0.88
C ALA A 55 -5.55 -3.99 0.22
N ALA A 56 -5.70 -3.58 1.47
CA ALA A 56 -5.80 -4.49 2.60
C ALA A 56 -7.13 -5.27 2.55
N CYS A 57 -8.23 -4.58 2.22
CA CYS A 57 -9.54 -5.18 2.04
C CYS A 57 -9.54 -6.23 0.90
N TYR A 58 -8.85 -5.97 -0.21
CA TYR A 58 -8.65 -6.93 -1.30
C TYR A 58 -8.00 -8.25 -0.83
N TYR A 59 -7.18 -8.19 0.22
CA TYR A 59 -6.54 -9.35 0.85
C TYR A 59 -7.24 -9.82 2.13
N GLY A 60 -8.46 -9.34 2.41
CA GLY A 60 -9.28 -9.79 3.52
C GLY A 60 -8.97 -9.13 4.87
N TYR A 61 -8.25 -7.99 4.88
CA TYR A 61 -7.99 -7.19 6.07
C TYR A 61 -8.75 -5.87 5.99
N ASN A 62 -9.90 -5.80 6.65
CA ASN A 62 -10.66 -4.55 6.78
C ASN A 62 -10.28 -3.84 8.08
N PHE A 63 -9.86 -2.58 7.96
CA PHE A 63 -9.51 -1.71 9.07
C PHE A 63 -10.09 -0.29 8.87
N ASP A 64 -11.14 -0.13 8.06
CA ASP A 64 -11.68 1.18 7.68
C ASP A 64 -12.07 2.04 8.88
N GLU A 65 -12.61 1.44 9.95
CA GLU A 65 -12.98 2.14 11.19
C GLU A 65 -11.77 2.54 12.06
N LEU A 66 -10.57 2.01 11.75
CA LEU A 66 -9.31 2.26 12.45
C LEU A 66 -8.28 2.96 11.55
N ALA A 67 -8.68 3.37 10.34
CA ALA A 67 -7.83 4.14 9.44
C ALA A 67 -7.32 5.40 10.17
N HIS A 68 -6.04 5.75 9.95
CA HIS A 68 -5.30 6.80 10.65
C HIS A 68 -4.73 6.44 12.03
N ASP A 69 -4.89 5.20 12.50
CA ASP A 69 -3.98 4.65 13.52
C ASP A 69 -2.71 4.13 12.85
N SER A 70 -1.58 4.78 13.14
CA SER A 70 -0.27 4.43 12.59
C SER A 70 0.13 2.96 12.79
N LEU A 71 -0.34 2.31 13.86
CA LEU A 71 -0.08 0.89 14.09
C LEU A 71 -0.89 0.02 13.13
N GLU A 72 -2.15 0.36 12.90
CA GLU A 72 -3.02 -0.36 11.98
C GLU A 72 -2.59 -0.16 10.52
N ASP A 73 -2.17 1.04 10.15
CA ASP A 73 -1.60 1.32 8.82
C ASP A 73 -0.35 0.48 8.54
N VAL A 74 0.54 0.30 9.54
CA VAL A 74 1.72 -0.55 9.41
C VAL A 74 1.33 -2.03 9.29
N LYS A 75 0.35 -2.50 10.07
CA LYS A 75 -0.16 -3.88 9.97
C LYS A 75 -0.79 -4.15 8.61
N ALA A 76 -1.64 -3.25 8.12
CA ALA A 76 -2.27 -3.34 6.82
C ALA A 76 -1.22 -3.37 5.69
N THR A 77 -0.22 -2.48 5.76
CA THR A 77 0.90 -2.46 4.81
C THR A 77 1.64 -3.81 4.78
N LEU A 78 1.88 -4.40 5.95
CA LEU A 78 2.54 -5.70 6.06
C LEU A 78 1.68 -6.84 5.49
N VAL A 79 0.35 -6.80 5.69
CA VAL A 79 -0.59 -7.76 5.09
C VAL A 79 -0.52 -7.71 3.57
N VAL A 80 -0.64 -6.51 2.98
CA VAL A 80 -0.57 -6.30 1.52
C VAL A 80 0.76 -6.81 0.98
N TYR A 81 1.89 -6.39 1.59
CA TYR A 81 3.22 -6.84 1.21
C TYR A 81 3.34 -8.36 1.21
N ASN A 82 2.95 -9.02 2.29
CA ASN A 82 3.05 -10.47 2.42
C ASN A 82 2.16 -11.21 1.42
N ALA A 83 0.97 -10.69 1.14
CA ALA A 83 0.06 -11.29 0.18
C ALA A 83 0.60 -11.22 -1.26
N ILE A 84 1.16 -10.08 -1.65
CA ILE A 84 1.87 -9.90 -2.93
C ILE A 84 3.04 -10.88 -3.03
N ARG A 85 3.89 -10.95 -2.01
CA ARG A 85 5.07 -11.84 -1.98
C ARG A 85 4.73 -13.33 -2.03
N LYS A 86 3.56 -13.72 -1.51
CA LYS A 86 3.06 -15.10 -1.58
C LYS A 86 2.36 -15.42 -2.91
N ASN A 87 2.29 -14.48 -3.86
CA ASN A 87 1.51 -14.59 -5.09
C ASN A 87 0.04 -14.97 -4.82
N CYS A 88 -0.51 -14.54 -3.69
CA CYS A 88 -1.91 -14.78 -3.38
C CYS A 88 -2.77 -13.99 -4.37
N ARG A 89 -3.35 -14.65 -5.36
CA ARG A 89 -4.32 -14.05 -6.27
C ARG A 89 -5.67 -14.05 -5.55
N HIS A 90 -6.11 -12.86 -5.14
CA HIS A 90 -7.43 -12.55 -4.59
C HIS A 90 -7.93 -13.53 -3.50
N MET A 91 -7.82 -13.14 -2.22
CA MET A 91 -8.54 -13.86 -1.15
C MET A 91 -10.01 -13.44 -1.24
N CYS A 92 -10.78 -14.21 -2.00
CA CYS A 92 -12.23 -14.05 -2.16
C CYS A 92 -12.89 -14.09 -0.77
N GLY A 93 -13.17 -12.91 -0.20
CA GLY A 93 -13.71 -12.78 1.15
C GLY A 93 -14.26 -11.40 1.52
N CYS A 94 -13.89 -10.33 0.81
CA CYS A 94 -14.51 -9.02 1.01
C CYS A 94 -15.21 -8.58 -0.28
N GLN A 95 -16.52 -8.36 -0.19
CA GLN A 95 -17.34 -7.87 -1.29
C GLN A 95 -16.78 -6.54 -1.83
N ARG A 96 -17.18 -6.16 -3.05
CA ARG A 96 -16.78 -4.96 -3.81
C ARG A 96 -17.10 -3.60 -3.14
N SER A 97 -17.21 -3.57 -1.82
CA SER A 97 -17.53 -2.43 -0.99
C SER A 97 -16.65 -2.47 0.27
N CYS A 98 -15.35 -2.24 0.07
CA CYS A 98 -14.66 -1.19 0.80
C CYS A 98 -14.58 -0.02 -0.21
#